data_AF-A0A2V8L1U5-F1
#
_entry.id   AF-A0A2V8L1U5-F1
#
_cell.length_a   1.000
_cell.length_b   1.000
_cell.length_c   1.000
_cell.angle_alpha   90.00
_cell.angle_beta   90.00
_cell.angle_gamma   90.00
#
_symmetry.space_group_name_H-M   'P 1'
#
loop_
_entity.id
_entity.type
_entity.pdbx_description
1 polymer ?
#
loop_
_entity_poly.entity_id
_entity_poly.type
_entity_poly.pdbx_seq_one_letter_code
_entity_poly.pdbx_strand_id
1 'polypeptide(L)'
;GFRKKSSAVVSNGTCGLSNLNTPHNLDVLWIDPNHRLKEDVMLTKLFKSPECVRELREGRGGPLLEGFAQKLCQTGYAESSARAHIRAAEHFIYWTDRRAIAVATLNDSVIDGFGRHLHRCRSPRYGHTRRINLQNGARLFLGYLRGAGAVTSPVSRQMTQEPVLLTEFHQWMHQQRGTSGGTLQNYSRPLRDLLKTVWRSFQF
;
A
#
# COMPACT_ATOMS: atom_id res chain seq x y z
N GLY A 1 29.57 24.07 72.20
CA GLY A 1 30.81 24.64 71.63
C GLY A 1 31.69 23.51 71.12
N PHE A 2 32.42 23.76 70.03
CA PHE A 2 33.33 22.84 69.29
C PHE A 2 32.62 21.66 68.59
N ARG A 3 32.30 21.65 67.28
CA ARG A 3 33.00 21.99 66.02
C ARG A 3 34.20 21.09 65.71
N LYS A 4 34.00 20.11 64.82
CA LYS A 4 34.91 19.57 63.75
C LYS A 4 34.14 18.44 63.03
N LYS A 5 33.65 18.66 61.80
CA LYS A 5 34.31 18.63 60.47
C LYS A 5 34.57 17.21 59.94
N SER A 6 33.97 16.97 58.78
CA SER A 6 34.10 15.83 57.87
C SER A 6 35.53 15.37 57.61
N SER A 7 35.67 14.09 57.30
CA SER A 7 36.43 13.68 56.11
C SER A 7 35.92 12.34 55.61
N ALA A 8 35.79 12.25 54.29
CA ALA A 8 35.57 11.02 53.54
C ALA A 8 36.76 10.07 53.67
N VAL A 9 36.52 8.78 53.40
CA VAL A 9 37.26 7.90 52.48
C VAL A 9 36.86 6.45 52.77
N VAL A 10 36.84 5.65 51.70
CA VAL A 10 37.05 4.20 51.60
C VAL A 10 35.97 3.53 50.74
N SER A 11 36.50 3.04 49.63
CA SER A 11 35.92 2.27 48.55
C SER A 11 35.53 0.84 48.94
N ASN A 12 34.95 0.19 47.93
CA ASN A 12 35.01 -1.23 47.61
C ASN A 12 33.83 -2.10 48.05
N GLY A 13 33.07 -2.48 47.02
CA GLY A 13 32.79 -3.89 46.73
C GLY A 13 31.70 -4.52 47.56
N THR A 14 30.60 -4.86 46.92
CA THR A 14 30.33 -6.25 46.47
C THR A 14 28.90 -6.36 45.96
N CYS A 15 28.74 -7.16 44.92
CA CYS A 15 27.46 -7.54 44.38
C CYS A 15 26.73 -8.51 45.32
N GLY A 16 25.44 -8.25 45.50
CA GLY A 16 24.42 -9.29 45.51
C GLY A 16 23.96 -9.81 46.87
N LEU A 17 22.88 -9.24 47.39
CA LEU A 17 21.79 -10.01 48.00
C LEU A 17 20.45 -9.32 47.71
N SER A 18 19.56 -10.08 47.09
CA SER A 18 18.15 -9.80 46.85
C SER A 18 17.38 -9.60 48.16
N ASN A 19 16.53 -8.57 48.23
CA ASN A 19 15.24 -8.70 48.89
C ASN A 19 14.20 -7.69 48.40
N LEU A 20 12.96 -8.19 48.34
CA LEU A 20 11.77 -7.59 47.75
C LEU A 20 11.27 -6.36 48.53
N ASN A 21 10.90 -5.31 47.80
CA ASN A 21 9.68 -4.53 48.05
C ASN A 21 9.33 -3.65 46.83
N THR A 22 8.25 -3.99 46.14
CA THR A 22 7.45 -3.07 45.31
C THR A 22 6.58 -2.20 46.23
N PRO A 23 5.89 -1.12 45.80
CA PRO A 23 5.91 -0.44 44.49
C PRO A 23 6.11 1.10 44.61
N HIS A 24 6.39 1.78 43.50
CA HIS A 24 5.55 2.89 43.00
C HIS A 24 6.14 3.45 41.70
N ASN A 25 5.38 3.18 40.65
CA ASN A 25 5.41 3.69 39.30
C ASN A 25 5.39 5.23 39.25
N LEU A 26 6.32 5.86 38.52
CA LEU A 26 6.10 7.08 37.73
C LEU A 26 7.37 7.44 36.91
N ASP A 27 7.76 6.56 35.99
CA ASP A 27 8.60 6.96 34.86
C ASP A 27 7.69 7.20 33.66
N VAL A 28 7.18 8.43 33.58
CA VAL A 28 6.71 9.00 32.32
C VAL A 28 7.94 9.20 31.47
N LEU A 29 8.28 8.17 30.68
CA LEU A 29 9.05 8.36 29.46
C LEU A 29 8.31 9.43 28.66
N TRP A 30 8.89 10.62 28.60
CA TRP A 30 8.57 11.61 27.60
C TRP A 30 8.95 11.02 26.24
N ILE A 31 8.05 10.21 25.69
CA ILE A 31 8.09 9.80 24.29
C ILE A 31 7.87 11.08 23.51
N ASP A 32 8.92 11.56 22.86
CA ASP A 32 8.83 12.66 21.89
C ASP A 32 7.71 12.33 20.88
N PRO A 33 6.62 13.11 20.83
CA PRO A 33 5.51 12.85 19.91
C PRO A 33 5.94 12.90 18.44
N ASN A 34 7.10 13.49 18.13
CA ASN A 34 7.62 13.61 16.76
C ASN A 34 8.41 12.40 16.26
N HIS A 35 8.77 11.42 17.10
CA HIS A 35 9.59 10.29 16.64
C HIS A 35 8.81 9.32 15.73
N ARG A 36 7.47 9.34 15.72
CA ARG A 36 6.62 8.48 14.86
C ARG A 36 6.18 9.10 13.52
N LEU A 37 6.52 10.36 13.24
CA LEU A 37 6.05 11.05 12.03
C LEU A 37 7.04 11.03 10.86
N LYS A 38 8.29 10.59 11.07
CA LYS A 38 9.31 10.59 10.03
C LYS A 38 9.30 9.34 9.13
N GLU A 39 8.67 8.24 9.53
CA GLU A 39 8.78 6.97 8.79
C GLU A 39 7.65 6.70 7.77
N ASP A 40 6.47 7.32 7.88
CA ASP A 40 5.31 6.88 7.06
C ASP A 40 4.55 8.01 6.36
N VAL A 41 5.28 8.91 5.67
CA VAL A 41 4.66 9.60 4.53
C VAL A 41 5.35 9.21 3.23
N MET A 42 4.71 8.27 2.55
CA MET A 42 5.17 7.68 1.31
C MET A 42 4.77 8.55 0.12
N LEU A 43 3.71 9.37 0.24
CA LEU A 43 3.38 10.37 -0.78
C LEU A 43 4.49 11.42 -0.96
N THR A 44 5.15 11.89 0.11
CA THR A 44 6.28 12.85 0.00
C THR A 44 7.53 12.24 -0.61
N LYS A 45 7.72 10.92 -0.45
CA LYS A 45 8.82 10.21 -1.11
C LYS A 45 8.60 10.10 -2.62
N LEU A 46 7.35 9.86 -3.02
CA LEU A 46 6.99 9.62 -4.41
C LEU A 46 6.76 10.90 -5.21
N PHE A 47 6.24 11.97 -4.59
CA PHE A 47 5.92 13.23 -5.26
C PHE A 47 6.76 14.39 -4.73
N LYS A 48 7.52 15.02 -5.62
CA LYS A 48 8.42 16.14 -5.28
C LYS A 48 7.71 17.47 -5.04
N SER A 49 6.52 17.68 -5.61
CA SER A 49 5.74 18.93 -5.40
C SER A 49 4.94 18.84 -4.09
N PRO A 50 5.15 19.75 -3.14
CA PRO A 50 4.41 19.77 -1.89
C PRO A 50 2.92 20.08 -2.10
N GLU A 51 2.56 20.87 -3.11
CA GLU A 51 1.17 21.15 -3.47
C GLU A 51 0.46 19.89 -3.93
N CYS A 52 1.13 19.09 -4.78
CA CYS A 52 0.64 17.79 -5.23
C CYS A 52 0.41 16.82 -4.06
N VAL A 53 1.35 16.76 -3.12
CA VAL A 53 1.21 15.92 -1.92
C VAL A 53 0.03 16.38 -1.08
N ARG A 54 -0.10 17.70 -0.87
CA ARG A 54 -1.20 18.29 -0.11
C ARG A 54 -2.54 17.99 -0.75
N GLU A 55 -2.69 18.18 -2.06
CA GLU A 55 -3.91 17.83 -2.80
C GLU A 55 -4.30 16.36 -2.63
N LEU A 56 -3.33 15.45 -2.71
CA LEU A 56 -3.59 14.02 -2.56
C LEU A 56 -4.05 13.68 -1.13
N ARG A 57 -3.41 14.27 -0.11
CA ARG A 57 -3.74 14.04 1.30
C ARG A 57 -5.08 14.66 1.72
N GLU A 58 -5.39 15.86 1.24
CA GLU A 58 -6.64 16.57 1.55
C GLU A 58 -7.82 16.09 0.70
N GLY A 59 -7.54 15.39 -0.41
CA GLY A 59 -8.56 14.80 -1.26
C GLY A 59 -9.39 13.72 -0.57
N ARG A 60 -10.54 13.37 -1.18
CA ARG A 60 -11.54 12.41 -0.66
C ARG A 60 -11.02 11.00 -0.37
N GLY A 61 -9.78 10.70 -0.74
CA GLY A 61 -9.12 9.41 -0.52
C GLY A 61 -7.75 9.49 0.14
N GLY A 62 -7.36 10.63 0.72
CA GLY A 62 -6.00 10.87 1.20
C GLY A 62 -5.40 9.75 2.06
N PRO A 63 -6.04 9.32 3.16
CA PRO A 63 -5.53 8.23 3.99
C PRO A 63 -5.39 6.89 3.22
N LEU A 64 -6.32 6.59 2.31
CA LEU A 64 -6.26 5.38 1.48
C LEU A 64 -5.12 5.46 0.46
N LEU A 65 -4.87 6.64 -0.11
CA LEU A 65 -3.78 6.87 -1.05
C LEU A 65 -2.41 6.84 -0.36
N GLU A 66 -2.31 7.31 0.87
CA GLU A 66 -1.10 7.23 1.69
C GLU A 66 -0.75 5.77 2.02
N GLY A 67 -1.71 4.99 2.53
CA GLY A 67 -1.49 3.57 2.79
C GLY A 67 -1.22 2.77 1.51
N PHE A 68 -1.82 3.16 0.38
CA PHE A 68 -1.49 2.56 -0.91
C PHE A 68 -0.07 2.91 -1.38
N ALA A 69 0.39 4.16 -1.18
CA ALA A 69 1.76 4.56 -1.46
C ALA A 69 2.77 3.72 -0.64
N GLN A 70 2.48 3.51 0.64
CA GLN A 70 3.28 2.63 1.51
C GLN A 70 3.33 1.21 0.96
N LYS A 71 2.18 0.64 0.57
CA LYS A 71 2.13 -0.71 0.00
C LYS A 71 2.97 -0.84 -1.27
N LEU A 72 2.91 0.16 -2.16
CA LEU A 72 3.69 0.17 -3.40
C LEU A 72 5.20 0.24 -3.13
N CYS A 73 5.63 1.06 -2.18
CA CYS A 73 7.03 1.14 -1.75
C CYS A 73 7.52 -0.18 -1.15
N GLN A 74 6.76 -0.77 -0.23
CA GLN A 74 7.11 -2.07 0.40
C GLN A 74 7.18 -3.21 -0.61
N THR A 75 6.36 -3.15 -1.67
CA THR A 75 6.35 -4.17 -2.74
C THR A 75 7.46 -3.96 -3.78
N GLY A 76 8.30 -2.92 -3.61
CA GLY A 76 9.47 -2.67 -4.48
C GLY A 76 9.13 -2.08 -5.85
N TYR A 77 7.99 -1.40 -6.00
CA TYR A 77 7.69 -0.69 -7.26
C TYR A 77 8.67 0.46 -7.49
N ALA A 78 9.13 0.62 -8.74
CA ALA A 78 9.82 1.83 -9.16
C ALA A 78 8.95 3.07 -8.93
N GLU A 79 9.56 4.19 -8.51
CA GLU A 79 8.83 5.41 -8.13
C GLU A 79 7.93 5.97 -9.25
N SER A 80 8.37 5.85 -10.51
CA SER A 80 7.57 6.26 -11.67
C SER A 80 6.29 5.42 -11.80
N SER A 81 6.39 4.10 -11.64
CA SER A 81 5.24 3.18 -11.64
C SER A 81 4.34 3.41 -10.44
N ALA A 82 4.92 3.60 -9.24
CA ALA A 82 4.16 3.87 -8.03
C ALA A 82 3.33 5.16 -8.15
N ARG A 83 3.94 6.25 -8.64
CA ARG A 83 3.22 7.50 -8.95
C ARG A 83 2.08 7.28 -9.93
N ALA A 84 2.30 6.53 -11.01
CA ALA A 84 1.27 6.25 -12.01
C ALA A 84 0.08 5.48 -11.40
N HIS A 85 0.35 4.50 -10.52
CA HIS A 85 -0.69 3.76 -9.82
C HIS A 85 -1.45 4.63 -8.81
N ILE A 86 -0.78 5.53 -8.10
CA ILE A 86 -1.44 6.48 -7.18
C ILE A 86 -2.37 7.43 -7.96
N ARG A 87 -1.93 7.95 -9.11
CA ARG A 87 -2.79 8.78 -9.97
C ARG A 87 -3.98 8.02 -10.54
N ALA A 88 -3.80 6.75 -10.87
CA ALA A 88 -4.89 5.88 -11.26
C ALA A 88 -5.91 5.67 -10.13
N ALA A 89 -5.42 5.43 -8.90
CA ALA A 89 -6.26 5.29 -7.71
C ALA A 89 -7.03 6.58 -7.39
N GLU A 90 -6.36 7.74 -7.47
CA GLU A 90 -6.99 9.06 -7.30
C GLU A 90 -8.14 9.26 -8.30
N HIS A 91 -7.92 8.97 -9.59
CA HIS A 91 -8.97 9.07 -10.62
C HIS A 91 -10.12 8.10 -10.34
N PHE A 92 -9.81 6.88 -9.89
CA PHE A 92 -10.81 5.88 -9.55
C PHE A 92 -11.68 6.34 -8.38
N ILE A 93 -11.08 6.86 -7.30
CA ILE A 93 -11.77 7.42 -6.13
C ILE A 93 -12.68 8.58 -6.55
N TYR A 94 -12.16 9.51 -7.36
CA TYR A 94 -12.96 10.61 -7.90
C TYR A 94 -14.18 10.11 -8.70
N TRP A 95 -13.98 9.08 -9.53
CA TRP A 95 -15.04 8.53 -10.36
C TRP A 95 -16.10 7.76 -9.54
N THR A 96 -15.70 6.97 -8.54
CA THR A 96 -16.63 6.25 -7.66
C THR A 96 -17.42 7.20 -6.77
N ASP A 97 -16.77 8.24 -6.27
CA ASP A 97 -17.41 9.30 -5.48
C ASP A 97 -18.49 10.04 -6.28
N ARG A 98 -18.17 10.44 -7.53
CA ARG A 98 -19.15 11.05 -8.45
C ARG A 98 -20.35 10.16 -8.78
N ARG A 99 -20.23 8.85 -8.56
CA ARG A 99 -21.28 7.85 -8.77
C ARG A 99 -21.92 7.36 -7.47
N ALA A 100 -21.55 7.93 -6.33
CA ALA A 100 -21.99 7.50 -5.00
C ALA A 100 -21.77 6.00 -4.74
N ILE A 101 -20.70 5.43 -5.27
CA ILE A 101 -20.32 4.03 -5.03
C ILE A 101 -19.48 3.98 -3.75
N ALA A 102 -20.02 3.34 -2.71
CA ALA A 102 -19.34 3.21 -1.43
C ALA A 102 -18.10 2.31 -1.52
N VAL A 103 -17.04 2.65 -0.79
CA VAL A 103 -15.78 1.90 -0.76
C VAL A 103 -16.01 0.43 -0.42
N ALA A 104 -16.89 0.12 0.54
CA ALA A 104 -17.19 -1.25 0.95
C ALA A 104 -17.77 -2.13 -0.18
N THR A 105 -18.36 -1.53 -1.20
CA THR A 105 -19.02 -2.22 -2.33
C THR A 105 -18.13 -2.39 -3.54
N LEU A 106 -16.90 -1.85 -3.50
CA LEU A 106 -15.98 -1.90 -4.63
C LEU A 106 -15.62 -3.36 -4.97
N ASN A 107 -15.73 -3.70 -6.23
CA ASN A 107 -15.42 -5.03 -6.73
C ASN A 107 -14.97 -4.96 -8.19
N ASP A 108 -14.75 -6.12 -8.80
CA ASP A 108 -14.24 -6.22 -10.16
C ASP A 108 -15.19 -5.64 -11.22
N SER A 109 -16.51 -5.73 -11.01
CA SER A 109 -17.47 -5.12 -11.94
C SER A 109 -17.41 -3.59 -11.90
N VAL A 110 -17.08 -3.01 -10.75
CA VAL A 110 -16.83 -1.57 -10.61
C VAL A 110 -15.57 -1.16 -11.39
N ILE A 111 -14.52 -1.99 -11.38
CA ILE A 111 -13.32 -1.77 -12.19
C ILE A 111 -13.62 -1.84 -13.70
N ASP A 112 -14.48 -2.75 -14.14
CA ASP A 112 -14.88 -2.82 -15.55
C ASP A 112 -15.75 -1.61 -15.95
N GLY A 113 -16.60 -1.15 -15.03
CA GLY A 113 -17.29 0.14 -15.14
C GLY A 113 -16.32 1.31 -15.31
N PHE A 114 -15.24 1.33 -14.52
CA PHE A 114 -14.20 2.35 -14.61
C PHE A 114 -13.48 2.30 -15.96
N GLY A 115 -13.15 1.09 -16.44
CA GLY A 115 -12.58 0.90 -17.78
C GLY A 115 -13.44 1.53 -18.87
N ARG A 116 -14.76 1.29 -18.83
CA ARG A 116 -15.72 1.93 -19.76
C ARG A 116 -15.75 3.45 -19.64
N HIS A 117 -15.62 4.00 -18.43
CA HIS A 117 -15.49 5.44 -18.22
C HIS A 117 -14.23 6.01 -18.85
N LEU A 118 -13.08 5.33 -18.75
CA LEU A 118 -11.82 5.78 -19.35
C LEU A 118 -11.90 5.96 -20.86
N HIS A 119 -12.81 5.25 -21.56
CA HIS A 119 -13.04 5.46 -22.99
C HIS A 119 -13.67 6.81 -23.33
N ARG A 120 -14.41 7.40 -22.39
CA ARG A 120 -15.17 8.65 -22.58
C ARG A 120 -14.61 9.82 -21.78
N CYS A 121 -13.78 9.54 -20.78
CA CYS A 121 -13.18 10.56 -19.94
C CYS A 121 -12.23 11.46 -20.75
N ARG A 122 -12.47 12.77 -20.68
CA ARG A 122 -11.65 13.82 -21.33
C ARG A 122 -10.92 14.70 -20.31
N SER A 123 -10.81 14.25 -19.06
CA SER A 123 -10.14 15.03 -18.01
C SER A 123 -8.66 15.27 -18.38
N PRO A 124 -8.21 16.54 -18.51
CA PRO A 124 -6.80 16.84 -18.80
C PRO A 124 -5.86 16.27 -17.74
N ARG A 125 -6.31 16.18 -16.47
CA ARG A 125 -5.57 15.61 -15.34
C ARG A 125 -5.20 14.14 -15.55
N TYR A 126 -5.96 13.40 -16.37
CA TYR A 126 -5.80 11.95 -16.57
C TYR A 126 -5.63 11.54 -18.04
N GLY A 127 -5.78 12.46 -18.99
CA GLY A 127 -5.83 12.18 -20.42
C GLY A 127 -4.50 11.70 -21.04
N HIS A 128 -3.37 11.98 -20.39
CA HIS A 128 -2.04 11.61 -20.90
C HIS A 128 -1.60 10.18 -20.55
N THR A 129 -2.30 9.50 -19.64
CA THR A 129 -1.93 8.13 -19.23
C THR A 129 -2.68 7.10 -20.05
N ARG A 130 -1.97 6.06 -20.52
CA ARG A 130 -2.62 4.94 -21.24
C ARG A 130 -3.73 4.33 -20.38
N ARG A 131 -4.91 4.14 -20.97
CA ARG A 131 -6.11 3.63 -20.29
C ARG A 131 -5.87 2.31 -19.57
N ILE A 132 -5.10 1.42 -20.18
CA ILE A 132 -4.74 0.13 -19.57
C ILE A 132 -3.95 0.31 -18.27
N ASN A 133 -3.07 1.32 -18.18
CA ASN A 133 -2.31 1.62 -16.97
C ASN A 133 -3.20 2.19 -15.87
N LEU A 134 -4.17 3.05 -16.23
CA LEU A 134 -5.16 3.57 -15.30
C LEU A 134 -6.05 2.44 -14.74
N GLN A 135 -6.53 1.54 -15.60
CA GLN A 135 -7.35 0.42 -15.14
C GLN A 135 -6.55 -0.56 -14.28
N ASN A 136 -5.28 -0.83 -14.62
CA ASN A 136 -4.40 -1.69 -13.81
C ASN A 136 -4.06 -1.06 -12.46
N GLY A 137 -3.81 0.25 -12.41
CA GLY A 137 -3.60 0.95 -11.14
C GLY A 137 -4.84 0.89 -10.24
N ALA A 138 -6.04 1.05 -10.80
CA ALA A 138 -7.29 0.87 -10.05
C ALA A 138 -7.47 -0.56 -9.52
N ARG A 139 -7.08 -1.60 -10.29
CA ARG A 139 -7.09 -3.00 -9.83
C ARG A 139 -6.13 -3.23 -8.67
N LEU A 140 -4.91 -2.73 -8.75
CA LEU A 140 -3.94 -2.80 -7.65
C LEU A 140 -4.48 -2.14 -6.39
N PHE A 141 -5.10 -0.97 -6.55
CA PHE A 141 -5.71 -0.27 -5.44
C PHE A 141 -6.87 -1.05 -4.82
N LEU A 142 -7.75 -1.66 -5.62
CA LEU A 142 -8.79 -2.56 -5.11
C LEU A 142 -8.20 -3.76 -4.35
N GLY A 143 -7.12 -4.35 -4.87
CA GLY A 143 -6.39 -5.42 -4.17
C GLY A 143 -5.83 -4.97 -2.82
N TYR A 144 -5.27 -3.76 -2.76
CA TYR A 144 -4.82 -3.13 -1.51
C TYR A 144 -5.99 -2.94 -0.53
N LEU A 145 -7.12 -2.38 -0.98
CA LEU A 145 -8.28 -2.15 -0.12
C LEU A 145 -8.86 -3.46 0.45
N ARG A 146 -8.86 -4.54 -0.34
CA ARG A 146 -9.22 -5.89 0.13
C ARG A 146 -8.27 -6.39 1.21
N GLY A 147 -6.95 -6.26 0.98
CA GLY A 147 -5.93 -6.65 1.97
C GLY A 147 -5.98 -5.83 3.26
N ALA A 148 -6.40 -4.57 3.17
CA ALA A 148 -6.60 -3.68 4.31
C ALA A 148 -7.96 -3.86 5.01
N GLY A 149 -8.83 -4.76 4.53
CA GLY A 149 -10.17 -4.99 5.11
C GLY A 149 -11.19 -3.87 4.83
N ALA A 150 -10.85 -2.88 4.00
CA ALA A 150 -11.72 -1.74 3.68
C ALA A 150 -12.87 -2.10 2.72
N VAL A 151 -12.80 -3.27 2.07
CA VAL A 151 -13.78 -3.75 1.10
C VAL A 151 -14.32 -5.10 1.56
N THR A 152 -15.62 -5.17 1.80
CA THR A 152 -16.35 -6.40 2.14
C THR A 152 -16.70 -7.17 0.87
N SER A 153 -15.71 -7.42 0.02
CA SER A 153 -15.91 -8.34 -1.10
C SER A 153 -15.78 -9.74 -0.53
N PRO A 154 -16.73 -10.66 -0.75
CA PRO A 154 -16.43 -12.07 -0.58
C PRO A 154 -15.17 -12.30 -1.42
N VAL A 155 -14.10 -12.77 -0.77
CA VAL A 155 -12.94 -13.26 -1.50
C VAL A 155 -13.53 -14.36 -2.36
N SER A 156 -13.81 -14.05 -3.62
CA SER A 156 -14.07 -15.07 -4.62
C SER A 156 -12.73 -15.77 -4.73
N ARG A 157 -12.54 -16.74 -3.84
CA ARG A 157 -11.51 -17.76 -3.89
C ARG A 157 -11.94 -18.67 -5.03
N GLN A 158 -12.03 -18.11 -6.24
CA GLN A 158 -11.83 -18.88 -7.44
C GLN A 158 -10.36 -19.26 -7.41
N MET A 159 -10.05 -20.26 -6.58
CA MET A 159 -9.00 -21.22 -6.86
C MET A 159 -9.45 -22.03 -8.09
N THR A 160 -9.70 -21.36 -9.21
CA THR A 160 -9.45 -22.01 -10.49
C THR A 160 -7.95 -22.24 -10.45
N GLN A 161 -7.51 -23.50 -10.40
CA GLN A 161 -6.09 -23.82 -10.45
C GLN A 161 -5.46 -22.95 -11.52
N GLU A 162 -4.51 -22.10 -11.10
CA GLU A 162 -3.85 -21.20 -12.02
C GLU A 162 -3.22 -22.09 -13.09
N PRO A 163 -3.51 -21.88 -14.39
CA PRO A 163 -2.97 -22.73 -15.44
C PRO A 163 -1.47 -22.87 -15.23
N VAL A 164 -0.92 -24.07 -15.34
CA VAL A 164 0.51 -24.34 -15.09
C VAL A 164 1.39 -23.33 -15.82
N LEU A 165 1.06 -23.06 -17.09
CA LEU A 165 1.72 -22.04 -17.92
C LEU A 165 1.75 -20.63 -17.29
N LEU A 166 0.68 -20.24 -16.60
CA LEU A 166 0.57 -18.93 -15.97
C LEU A 166 1.37 -18.85 -14.66
N THR A 167 1.44 -19.96 -13.93
CA THR A 167 2.31 -20.11 -12.75
C THR A 167 3.79 -20.10 -13.17
N GLU A 168 4.15 -20.82 -14.23
CA GLU A 168 5.50 -20.83 -14.79
C GLU A 168 5.89 -19.45 -15.36
N PHE A 169 4.96 -18.77 -16.03
CA PHE A 169 5.18 -17.40 -16.50
C PHE A 169 5.45 -16.44 -15.35
N HIS A 170 4.68 -16.52 -14.25
CA HIS A 170 4.92 -15.72 -13.06
C HIS A 170 6.32 -16.00 -12.47
N GLN A 171 6.70 -17.27 -12.36
CA GLN A 171 8.00 -17.67 -11.82
C GLN A 171 9.16 -17.20 -12.71
N TRP A 172 9.04 -17.38 -14.03
CA TRP A 172 10.04 -16.93 -15.00
C TRP A 172 10.19 -15.40 -14.99
N MET A 173 9.09 -14.64 -14.97
CA MET A 173 9.13 -13.17 -14.90
C MET A 173 9.77 -12.67 -13.60
N HIS A 174 9.51 -13.36 -12.49
CA HIS A 174 10.15 -13.03 -11.22
C HIS A 174 11.67 -13.30 -11.27
N GLN A 175 12.09 -14.46 -11.78
CA GLN A 175 13.49 -14.87 -11.85
C GLN A 175 14.31 -14.06 -12.86
N GLN A 176 13.76 -13.81 -14.05
CA GLN A 176 14.51 -13.21 -15.17
C GLN A 176 14.40 -11.69 -15.22
N ARG A 177 13.33 -11.11 -14.66
CA ARG A 177 13.06 -9.66 -14.78
C ARG A 177 12.86 -8.97 -13.43
N GLY A 178 12.95 -9.68 -12.32
CA GLY A 178 12.73 -9.11 -10.97
C GLY A 178 11.36 -8.44 -10.82
N THR A 179 10.37 -8.90 -11.58
CA THR A 179 9.05 -8.23 -11.64
C THR A 179 8.29 -8.46 -10.35
N SER A 180 7.78 -7.39 -9.74
CA SER A 180 7.04 -7.49 -8.48
C SER A 180 5.76 -8.32 -8.63
N GLY A 181 5.40 -9.08 -7.59
CA GLY A 181 4.21 -9.96 -7.61
C GLY A 181 2.89 -9.22 -7.89
N GLY A 182 2.78 -7.95 -7.47
CA GLY A 182 1.63 -7.11 -7.83
C GLY A 182 1.55 -6.81 -9.33
N THR A 183 2.68 -6.63 -10.00
CA THR A 183 2.73 -6.42 -11.45
C THR A 183 2.35 -7.70 -12.20
N LEU A 184 2.73 -8.87 -11.69
CA LEU A 184 2.32 -10.17 -12.22
C LEU A 184 0.82 -10.40 -12.10
N GLN A 185 0.22 -10.08 -10.94
CA GLN A 185 -1.23 -10.11 -10.74
C GLN A 185 -1.98 -9.28 -11.79
N ASN A 186 -1.46 -8.11 -12.17
CA ASN A 186 -2.05 -7.29 -13.24
C ASN A 186 -2.02 -7.96 -14.62
N TYR A 187 -0.97 -8.73 -14.93
CA TYR A 187 -0.88 -9.47 -16.19
C TYR A 187 -1.75 -10.74 -16.19
N SER A 188 -1.99 -11.33 -15.02
CA SER A 188 -2.68 -12.62 -14.91
C SER A 188 -4.09 -12.64 -15.51
N ARG A 189 -4.83 -11.53 -15.48
CA ARG A 189 -6.18 -11.44 -16.08
C ARG A 189 -6.15 -11.35 -17.61
N PRO A 190 -5.45 -10.38 -18.23
CA PRO A 190 -5.26 -10.36 -19.68
C PRO A 190 -4.69 -11.68 -20.21
N LEU A 191 -3.77 -12.30 -19.49
CA LEU A 191 -3.21 -13.61 -19.86
C LEU A 191 -4.26 -14.71 -19.77
N ARG A 192 -5.09 -14.76 -18.71
CA ARG A 192 -6.22 -15.71 -18.63
C ARG A 192 -7.21 -15.52 -19.78
N ASP A 193 -7.54 -14.29 -20.13
CA ASP A 193 -8.47 -14.00 -21.24
C ASP A 193 -7.88 -14.39 -22.60
N LEU A 194 -6.58 -14.11 -22.80
CA LEU A 194 -5.85 -14.58 -23.98
C LEU A 194 -5.84 -16.11 -24.06
N LEU A 195 -5.48 -16.80 -22.97
CA LEU A 195 -5.44 -18.26 -22.93
C LEU A 195 -6.81 -18.89 -23.20
N LYS A 196 -7.89 -18.32 -22.64
CA LYS A 196 -9.26 -18.75 -22.95
C LYS A 196 -9.61 -18.58 -24.43
N THR A 197 -9.15 -17.49 -25.03
CA THR A 197 -9.42 -17.18 -26.45
C THR A 197 -8.65 -18.14 -27.36
N VAL A 198 -7.36 -18.35 -27.08
CA VAL A 198 -6.50 -19.27 -27.84
C VAL A 198 -7.00 -20.71 -27.69
N TRP A 199 -7.34 -21.15 -26.49
CA TRP A 199 -7.84 -22.51 -26.26
C TRP A 199 -9.13 -22.83 -27.03
N ARG A 200 -10.04 -21.86 -27.17
CA ARG A 200 -11.26 -22.01 -27.98
C ARG A 200 -10.99 -22.14 -29.48
N SER A 201 -9.87 -21.64 -29.96
CA SER A 201 -9.47 -21.72 -31.37
C SER A 201 -8.77 -23.04 -31.74
N PHE A 202 -8.43 -23.88 -30.75
CA PHE A 202 -7.72 -25.15 -30.93
C PHE A 202 -8.58 -26.40 -30.64
N GLN A 203 -9.88 -26.24 -30.36
CA GLN A 203 -10.83 -27.37 -30.38
C GLN A 203 -11.40 -27.53 -31.80
N PHE A 204 -10.71 -28.34 -32.61
CA PHE A 204 -11.27 -28.95 -33.82
C PHE A 204 -11.74 -30.38 -33.51
#